data_AF-A0A4Z0YZL0-F1
#
_entry.id   AF-A0A4Z0YZL0-F1
#
_cell.length_a   1.000
_cell.length_b   1.000
_cell.length_c   1.000
_cell.angle_alpha   90.00
_cell.angle_beta   90.00
_cell.angle_gamma   90.00
#
_symmetry.space_group_name_H-M   'P 1'
#
loop_
_entity.id
_entity.type
_entity.pdbx_description
1 polymer ?
#
loop_
_entity_poly.entity_id
_entity_poly.type
_entity_poly.pdbx_seq_one_letter_code
_entity_poly.pdbx_strand_id
1 'polypeptide(L)'
;MNSDESDFYGDDDLVVDLNRKVDHFDVRKWWQDHEALNTPLNLRARGVSENTSHLHNPYAGDTYAWQLTESVDAFLSRLPPATTGEAPGHCWIWVCNPYIKRKSRNEAQNQRVRGGEDEAPEDEGADLATLMQAGEERLHFVSSFVDQFRRPGLSRALVIQETRKAGTDAAKDILDLAKGLRVTCGKWMLFCTAFEVNEVWGIIAKATANNELGIAAKVATKPNIDQRTERLICVYTADFSDKGDVTRVAERLRQLGLVKDKPLYYKPGQSIAPICGSFHS
;
A
#
# COMPACT_ATOMS: atom_id res chain seq x y z
N MET A 1 8.33 -16.86 52.63
CA MET A 1 7.88 -15.48 52.40
C MET A 1 8.72 -14.98 51.24
N ASN A 2 8.22 -15.16 50.01
CA ASN A 2 8.92 -14.79 48.79
C ASN A 2 8.20 -13.59 48.17
N SER A 3 8.91 -12.48 48.15
CA SER A 3 8.71 -11.36 47.24
C SER A 3 8.98 -11.81 45.80
N ASP A 4 8.14 -11.41 44.86
CA ASP A 4 8.47 -11.02 43.47
C ASP A 4 7.21 -11.08 42.60
N GLU A 5 6.25 -10.19 42.88
CA GLU A 5 5.22 -9.85 41.90
C GLU A 5 5.41 -8.41 41.42
N SER A 6 5.79 -8.32 40.13
CA SER A 6 5.40 -7.26 39.21
C SER A 6 6.16 -5.92 39.21
N ASP A 7 7.37 -5.94 38.62
CA ASP A 7 8.03 -4.80 37.95
C ASP A 7 7.47 -4.52 36.52
N PHE A 8 6.31 -5.10 36.18
CA PHE A 8 5.72 -5.00 34.83
C PHE A 8 4.96 -3.68 34.60
N TYR A 9 4.34 -3.18 35.65
CA TYR A 9 3.80 -1.83 35.70
C TYR A 9 4.85 -1.03 36.44
N GLY A 10 5.50 -0.08 35.78
CA GLY A 10 6.56 0.72 36.40
C GLY A 10 6.15 1.23 37.78
N ASP A 11 7.14 1.50 38.63
CA ASP A 11 7.00 2.04 39.99
C ASP A 11 5.74 2.90 40.18
N ASP A 12 5.02 2.72 41.28
CA ASP A 12 3.79 3.45 41.63
C ASP A 12 3.95 4.96 41.41
N ASP A 13 5.15 5.51 41.64
CA ASP A 13 5.48 6.91 41.38
C ASP A 13 5.41 7.29 39.88
N LEU A 14 5.83 6.40 38.98
CA LEU A 14 5.75 6.56 37.52
C LEU A 14 4.30 6.50 37.02
N VAL A 15 3.50 5.57 37.56
CA VAL A 15 2.08 5.43 37.20
C VAL A 15 1.30 6.66 37.64
N VAL A 16 1.57 7.18 38.84
CA VAL A 16 0.99 8.43 39.33
C VAL A 16 1.40 9.62 38.47
N ASP A 17 2.67 9.72 38.05
CA ASP A 17 3.14 10.80 37.18
C ASP A 17 2.52 10.73 35.76
N LEU A 18 2.37 9.53 35.20
CA LEU A 18 1.71 9.32 33.90
C LEU A 18 0.21 9.65 33.98
N ASN A 19 -0.49 9.20 35.01
CA ASN A 19 -1.90 9.55 35.22
C ASN A 19 -2.09 11.06 35.39
N ARG A 20 -1.19 11.72 36.13
CA ARG A 20 -1.20 13.18 36.26
C ARG A 20 -0.99 13.87 34.91
N LYS A 21 -0.08 13.36 34.07
CA LYS A 21 0.14 13.87 32.71
C LYS A 21 -1.09 13.69 31.82
N VAL A 22 -1.79 12.57 31.92
CA VAL A 22 -3.05 12.32 31.18
C VAL A 22 -4.16 13.26 31.63
N ASP A 23 -4.33 13.48 32.94
CA ASP A 23 -5.34 14.39 33.49
C ASP A 23 -5.17 15.84 33.01
N HIS A 24 -3.93 16.24 32.74
CA HIS A 24 -3.58 17.60 32.28
C HIS A 24 -3.33 17.66 30.77
N PHE A 25 -3.46 16.53 30.06
CA PHE A 25 -3.25 16.48 28.61
C PHE A 25 -4.48 17.01 27.89
N ASP A 26 -4.42 18.29 27.50
CA ASP A 26 -5.44 18.88 26.65
C ASP A 26 -5.28 18.35 25.23
N VAL A 27 -6.05 17.31 24.94
CA VAL A 27 -6.16 16.69 23.63
C VAL A 27 -6.41 17.76 22.56
N ARG A 28 -7.33 18.70 22.79
CA ARG A 28 -7.69 19.72 21.79
C ARG A 28 -6.53 20.68 21.52
N LYS A 29 -5.83 21.12 22.56
CA LYS A 29 -4.64 21.96 22.42
C LYS A 29 -3.52 21.22 21.70
N TRP A 30 -3.29 19.94 22.01
CA TRP A 30 -2.31 19.12 21.29
C TRP A 30 -2.63 19.02 19.80
N TRP A 31 -3.91 18.81 19.43
CA TRP A 31 -4.35 18.81 18.03
C TRP A 31 -4.23 20.20 17.34
N GLN A 32 -4.31 21.31 18.09
CA GLN A 32 -4.11 22.68 17.59
C GLN A 32 -2.63 22.97 17.36
N ASP A 33 -1.77 22.62 18.32
CA ASP A 33 -0.33 22.87 18.28
C ASP A 33 0.38 22.04 17.19
N HIS A 34 -0.22 20.93 16.74
CA HIS A 34 0.30 20.05 15.68
C HIS A 34 -0.39 20.24 14.31
N GLU A 35 -1.12 21.34 14.08
CA GLU A 35 -1.83 21.70 12.83
C GLU A 35 -2.84 20.66 12.29
N ALA A 36 -3.08 19.56 13.00
CA ALA A 36 -3.93 18.47 12.55
C ALA A 36 -5.44 18.84 12.50
N LEU A 37 -5.84 19.93 13.16
CA LEU A 37 -7.19 20.51 13.06
C LEU A 37 -7.43 21.34 11.80
N ASN A 38 -6.37 21.82 11.15
CA ASN A 38 -6.44 22.62 9.92
C ASN A 38 -6.15 21.78 8.67
N THR A 39 -6.34 20.47 8.76
CA THR A 39 -6.37 19.62 7.57
C THR A 39 -7.65 19.92 6.77
N PRO A 40 -7.58 20.04 5.43
CA PRO A 40 -8.75 20.44 4.61
C PRO A 40 -9.95 19.48 4.74
N LEU A 41 -9.73 18.25 5.20
CA LEU A 41 -10.77 17.26 5.42
C LEU A 41 -11.55 17.46 6.73
N ASN A 42 -10.94 17.99 7.79
CA ASN A 42 -11.67 18.37 9.01
C ASN A 42 -12.57 19.60 8.77
N LEU A 43 -12.15 20.51 7.87
CA LEU A 43 -12.96 21.65 7.41
C LEU A 43 -14.20 21.19 6.60
N ARG A 44 -14.08 20.10 5.82
CA ARG A 44 -15.20 19.50 5.08
C ARG A 44 -16.26 18.85 5.96
N ALA A 45 -15.87 18.23 7.08
CA ALA A 45 -16.82 17.69 8.05
C ALA A 45 -17.73 18.79 8.66
N ARG A 46 -17.31 20.06 8.59
CA ARG A 46 -18.08 21.24 9.03
C ARG A 46 -18.92 21.90 7.93
N GLY A 47 -19.03 21.29 6.74
CA GLY A 47 -19.92 21.79 5.68
C GLY A 47 -19.45 23.06 4.97
N VAL A 48 -18.17 23.41 5.07
CA VAL A 48 -17.58 24.50 4.28
C VAL A 48 -17.26 23.95 2.89
N SER A 49 -18.01 24.41 1.88
CA SER A 49 -17.79 24.07 0.47
C SER A 49 -16.52 24.76 -0.03
N GLU A 50 -15.37 24.12 0.18
CA GLU A 50 -14.15 24.47 -0.54
C GLU A 50 -14.26 24.07 -2.01
N ASN A 51 -13.68 24.90 -2.89
CA ASN A 51 -13.61 24.64 -4.32
C ASN A 51 -12.77 23.38 -4.59
N THR A 52 -13.45 22.24 -4.76
CA THR A 52 -12.84 20.92 -4.91
C THR A 52 -12.24 20.67 -6.30
N SER A 53 -12.22 21.69 -7.16
CA SER A 53 -11.75 21.59 -8.55
C SER A 53 -10.29 21.15 -8.70
N HIS A 54 -9.47 21.32 -7.67
CA HIS A 54 -8.07 20.94 -7.64
C HIS A 54 -7.84 19.52 -7.10
N LEU A 55 -8.88 18.86 -6.58
CA LEU A 55 -8.79 17.49 -6.11
C LEU A 55 -9.04 16.49 -7.23
N HIS A 56 -8.37 15.36 -7.12
CA HIS A 56 -8.40 14.28 -8.08
C HIS A 56 -8.93 13.01 -7.42
N ASN A 57 -9.72 12.22 -8.15
CA ASN A 57 -10.08 10.87 -7.72
C ASN A 57 -10.00 9.92 -8.92
N PRO A 58 -8.92 9.13 -9.04
CA PRO A 58 -8.79 8.16 -10.14
C PRO A 58 -9.84 7.03 -10.08
N TYR A 59 -10.52 6.87 -8.94
CA TYR A 59 -11.57 5.87 -8.70
C TYR A 59 -12.99 6.46 -8.71
N ALA A 60 -13.16 7.64 -9.31
CA ALA A 60 -14.46 8.29 -9.39
C ALA A 60 -15.50 7.36 -10.05
N GLY A 61 -16.63 7.15 -9.37
CA GLY A 61 -17.72 6.28 -9.83
C GLY A 61 -17.60 4.80 -9.47
N ASP A 62 -16.47 4.34 -8.91
CA ASP A 62 -16.35 2.96 -8.38
C ASP A 62 -17.08 2.83 -7.04
N THR A 63 -18.07 1.95 -6.99
CA THR A 63 -18.88 1.71 -5.79
C THR A 63 -18.09 1.09 -4.64
N TYR A 64 -16.92 0.49 -4.90
CA TYR A 64 -15.99 -0.06 -3.90
C TYR A 64 -14.87 0.93 -3.55
N ALA A 65 -14.94 2.18 -4.01
CA ALA A 65 -13.97 3.21 -3.69
C ALA A 65 -14.59 4.38 -2.92
N TRP A 66 -13.75 5.11 -2.19
CA TRP A 66 -14.10 6.41 -1.62
C TRP A 66 -14.38 7.43 -2.72
N GLN A 67 -15.48 8.18 -2.56
CA GLN A 67 -15.88 9.24 -3.48
C GLN A 67 -15.70 10.62 -2.85
N LEU A 68 -15.33 11.62 -3.65
CA LEU A 68 -15.19 13.01 -3.16
C LEU A 68 -16.52 13.63 -2.70
N THR A 69 -17.64 13.01 -3.08
CA THR A 69 -19.00 13.42 -2.70
C THR A 69 -19.42 12.93 -1.31
N GLU A 70 -18.60 12.13 -0.63
CA GLU A 70 -18.87 11.64 0.73
C GLU A 70 -17.68 11.91 1.66
N SER A 71 -17.95 12.00 2.97
CA SER A 71 -16.88 12.04 3.96
C SER A 71 -16.17 10.69 4.07
N VAL A 72 -14.93 10.68 4.56
CA VAL A 72 -14.20 9.42 4.78
C VAL A 72 -14.93 8.53 5.79
N ASP A 73 -15.57 9.10 6.82
CA ASP A 73 -16.36 8.33 7.80
C ASP A 73 -17.62 7.70 7.18
N ALA A 74 -18.30 8.42 6.28
CA ALA A 74 -19.42 7.87 5.53
C ALA A 74 -18.98 6.71 4.63
N PHE A 75 -17.84 6.86 3.96
CA PHE A 75 -17.22 5.79 3.17
C PHE A 75 -16.87 4.56 4.00
N LEU A 76 -16.24 4.75 5.16
CA LEU A 76 -15.88 3.65 6.08
C LEU A 76 -17.12 2.94 6.64
N SER A 77 -18.21 3.68 6.86
CA SER A 77 -19.49 3.10 7.30
C SER A 77 -20.19 2.34 6.17
N ARG A 78 -20.03 2.80 4.93
CA ARG A 78 -20.62 2.21 3.72
C ARG A 78 -19.88 0.93 3.28
N LEU A 79 -18.55 0.90 3.43
CA LEU A 79 -17.69 -0.20 3.01
C LEU A 79 -16.75 -0.71 4.13
N PRO A 80 -17.28 -1.24 5.24
CA PRO A 80 -16.48 -1.91 6.27
C PRO A 80 -15.86 -3.22 5.73
N PRO A 81 -14.52 -3.33 5.62
CA PRO A 81 -13.87 -4.49 5.01
C PRO A 81 -14.18 -5.85 5.66
N ALA A 82 -14.48 -5.86 6.96
CA ALA A 82 -14.84 -7.08 7.68
C ALA A 82 -16.17 -7.70 7.20
N THR A 83 -17.08 -6.90 6.64
CA THR A 83 -18.43 -7.35 6.26
C THR A 83 -18.76 -7.15 4.79
N THR A 84 -18.08 -6.24 4.08
CA THR A 84 -18.20 -6.09 2.63
C THR A 84 -17.67 -7.35 1.94
N GLY A 85 -18.56 -8.13 1.35
CA GLY A 85 -18.23 -9.34 0.61
C GLY A 85 -17.56 -9.05 -0.73
N GLU A 86 -16.78 -9.99 -1.25
CA GLU A 86 -16.28 -9.94 -2.62
C GLU A 86 -17.43 -10.11 -3.63
N ALA A 87 -17.37 -9.34 -4.72
CA ALA A 87 -18.27 -9.46 -5.86
C ALA A 87 -17.45 -9.67 -7.15
N PRO A 88 -18.05 -10.18 -8.24
CA PRO A 88 -17.34 -10.31 -9.53
C PRO A 88 -16.74 -8.96 -9.96
N GLY A 89 -15.42 -8.90 -10.12
CA GLY A 89 -14.70 -7.67 -10.46
C GLY A 89 -14.44 -6.71 -9.29
N HIS A 90 -14.85 -7.04 -8.06
CA HIS A 90 -14.68 -6.22 -6.86
C HIS A 90 -14.23 -7.06 -5.66
N CYS A 91 -12.92 -7.24 -5.51
CA CYS A 91 -12.28 -7.89 -4.36
C CYS A 91 -11.44 -6.93 -3.51
N TRP A 92 -11.49 -5.63 -3.83
CA TRP A 92 -10.72 -4.57 -3.17
C TRP A 92 -11.61 -3.37 -2.87
N ILE A 93 -11.44 -2.80 -1.68
CA ILE A 93 -11.97 -1.48 -1.33
C ILE A 93 -10.83 -0.47 -1.47
N TRP A 94 -11.09 0.67 -2.12
CA TRP A 94 -10.06 1.65 -2.50
C TRP A 94 -10.27 3.02 -1.86
N VAL A 95 -9.16 3.69 -1.57
CA VAL A 95 -9.12 5.11 -1.19
C VAL A 95 -7.93 5.76 -1.90
N CYS A 96 -8.14 6.95 -2.45
CA CYS A 96 -7.07 7.73 -3.07
C CYS A 96 -6.62 8.88 -2.17
N ASN A 97 -5.39 9.32 -2.39
CA ASN A 97 -4.95 10.63 -1.93
C ASN A 97 -5.38 11.66 -2.98
N PRO A 98 -6.29 12.59 -2.65
CA PRO A 98 -6.92 13.43 -3.65
C PRO A 98 -6.05 14.60 -4.12
N TYR A 99 -4.89 14.83 -3.48
CA TYR A 99 -3.98 15.91 -3.81
C TYR A 99 -2.92 15.51 -4.84
N ILE A 100 -2.84 14.22 -5.17
CA ILE A 100 -1.88 13.68 -6.13
C ILE A 100 -2.62 13.25 -7.39
N LYS A 101 -2.41 13.99 -8.48
CA LYS A 101 -3.02 13.68 -9.78
C LYS A 101 -2.50 12.34 -10.31
N ARG A 102 -3.43 11.52 -10.79
CA ARG A 102 -3.20 10.21 -11.40
C ARG A 102 -4.21 9.99 -12.52
N LYS A 103 -3.87 9.13 -13.49
CA LYS A 103 -4.80 8.77 -14.57
C LYS A 103 -6.08 8.19 -14.00
N SER A 104 -7.21 8.55 -14.60
CA SER A 104 -8.47 7.89 -14.29
C SER A 104 -8.43 6.43 -14.72
N ARG A 105 -9.30 5.60 -14.13
CA ARG A 105 -9.40 4.18 -14.51
C ARG A 105 -9.64 3.97 -16.02
N ASN A 106 -10.37 4.88 -16.68
CA ASN A 106 -10.68 4.78 -18.11
C ASN A 106 -9.46 5.05 -19.01
N GLU A 107 -8.54 5.89 -18.54
CA GLU A 107 -7.32 6.30 -19.26
C GLU A 107 -6.12 5.39 -18.96
N ALA A 108 -6.13 4.72 -17.79
CA ALA A 108 -5.06 3.85 -17.36
C ALA A 108 -4.97 2.58 -18.22
N GLN A 109 -3.75 2.25 -18.67
CA GLN A 109 -3.48 1.09 -19.50
C GLN A 109 -3.58 -0.22 -18.71
N ASN A 110 -3.34 -0.19 -17.39
CA ASN A 110 -3.34 -1.34 -16.49
C ASN A 110 -4.69 -2.06 -16.45
N GLN A 111 -5.79 -1.37 -16.72
CA GLN A 111 -7.12 -1.96 -16.82
C GLN A 111 -7.31 -2.85 -18.06
N ARG A 112 -6.42 -2.73 -19.05
CA ARG A 112 -6.44 -3.53 -20.29
C ARG A 112 -5.42 -4.67 -20.24
N VAL A 113 -4.66 -4.76 -19.16
CA VAL A 113 -3.60 -5.71 -18.94
C VAL A 113 -4.08 -6.73 -17.92
N ARG A 114 -4.07 -8.01 -18.28
CA ARG A 114 -4.46 -9.08 -17.35
C ARG A 114 -3.53 -9.08 -16.13
N GLY A 115 -4.10 -9.00 -14.93
CA GLY A 115 -3.37 -8.92 -13.67
C GLY A 115 -2.87 -7.52 -13.32
N GLY A 116 -3.18 -6.51 -14.14
CA GLY A 116 -2.88 -5.10 -13.88
C GLY A 116 -4.04 -4.32 -13.28
N GLU A 117 -5.27 -4.85 -13.36
CA GLU A 117 -6.51 -4.20 -12.93
C GLU A 117 -6.52 -3.83 -11.44
N ASP A 118 -5.81 -4.61 -10.62
CA ASP A 118 -5.77 -4.49 -9.17
C ASP A 118 -4.62 -3.59 -8.66
N GLU A 119 -3.96 -2.85 -9.54
CA GLU A 119 -2.79 -2.04 -9.21
C GLU A 119 -3.10 -0.57 -8.91
N ALA A 120 -2.09 0.14 -8.40
CA ALA A 120 -2.15 1.57 -8.14
C ALA A 120 -2.59 2.34 -9.40
N PRO A 121 -3.19 3.52 -9.23
CA PRO A 121 -3.55 4.35 -10.37
C PRO A 121 -2.26 4.86 -11.03
N GLU A 122 -2.25 4.86 -12.36
CA GLU A 122 -1.06 5.19 -13.14
C GLU A 122 -0.64 6.66 -12.99
N ASP A 123 0.66 6.92 -13.11
CA ASP A 123 1.15 8.26 -13.41
C ASP A 123 0.65 8.71 -14.80
N GLU A 124 0.37 10.00 -14.97
CA GLU A 124 -0.05 10.64 -16.23
C GLU A 124 0.89 10.30 -17.40
N GLY A 125 2.19 10.22 -17.13
CA GLY A 125 3.20 9.90 -18.15
C GLY A 125 3.57 8.42 -18.25
N ALA A 126 2.88 7.52 -17.54
CA ALA A 126 3.22 6.10 -17.53
C ALA A 126 2.97 5.45 -18.89
N ASP A 127 3.94 4.67 -19.36
CA ASP A 127 3.82 3.80 -20.53
C ASP A 127 4.01 2.33 -20.10
N LEU A 128 2.91 1.75 -19.60
CA LEU A 128 2.89 0.38 -19.12
C LEU A 128 2.98 -0.63 -20.26
N ALA A 129 2.38 -0.32 -21.42
CA ALA A 129 2.40 -1.21 -22.58
C ALA A 129 3.85 -1.47 -23.04
N THR A 130 4.65 -0.41 -23.20
CA THR A 130 6.06 -0.55 -23.56
C THR A 130 6.84 -1.29 -22.47
N LEU A 131 6.59 -1.02 -21.19
CA LEU A 131 7.25 -1.74 -20.09
C LEU A 131 6.98 -3.24 -20.14
N MET A 132 5.73 -3.63 -20.38
CA MET A 132 5.35 -5.03 -20.44
C MET A 132 6.05 -5.75 -21.58
N GLN A 133 5.98 -5.20 -22.79
CA GLN A 133 6.61 -5.80 -23.96
C GLN A 133 8.13 -5.93 -23.77
N ALA A 134 8.79 -4.82 -23.41
CA ALA A 134 10.24 -4.79 -23.27
C ALA A 134 10.72 -5.55 -22.01
N GLY A 135 9.88 -5.68 -20.99
CA GLY A 135 10.11 -6.50 -19.80
C GLY A 135 10.02 -8.00 -20.11
N GLU A 136 9.03 -8.41 -20.90
CA GLU A 136 8.88 -9.78 -21.37
C GLU A 136 10.07 -10.22 -22.23
N GLU A 137 10.53 -9.37 -23.16
CA GLU A 137 11.73 -9.62 -23.96
C GLU A 137 12.97 -9.91 -23.08
N ARG A 138 13.20 -9.10 -22.03
CA ARG A 138 14.31 -9.28 -21.08
C ARG A 138 14.21 -10.60 -20.31
N LEU A 139 13.00 -10.95 -19.87
CA LEU A 139 12.75 -12.21 -19.16
C LEU A 139 12.91 -13.41 -20.09
N HIS A 140 12.51 -13.30 -21.36
CA HIS A 140 12.73 -14.32 -22.37
C HIS A 140 14.22 -14.57 -22.64
N PHE A 141 15.03 -13.52 -22.72
CA PHE A 141 16.49 -13.65 -22.83
C PHE A 141 17.08 -14.41 -21.65
N VAL A 142 16.66 -14.10 -20.43
CA VAL A 142 17.14 -14.77 -19.21
C VAL A 142 16.71 -16.23 -19.18
N SER A 143 15.45 -16.52 -19.51
CA SER A 143 14.97 -17.91 -19.60
C SER A 143 15.80 -18.71 -20.60
N SER A 144 16.01 -18.16 -21.79
CA SER A 144 16.81 -18.78 -22.86
C SER A 144 18.26 -19.00 -22.43
N PHE A 145 18.83 -18.05 -21.68
CA PHE A 145 20.17 -18.18 -21.09
C PHE A 145 20.21 -19.31 -20.05
N VAL A 146 19.29 -19.31 -19.08
CA VAL A 146 19.21 -20.32 -18.02
C VAL A 146 19.04 -21.74 -18.58
N ASP A 147 18.24 -21.91 -19.62
CA ASP A 147 18.04 -23.21 -20.27
C ASP A 147 19.32 -23.74 -20.95
N GLN A 148 20.22 -22.86 -21.42
CA GLN A 148 21.52 -23.28 -21.93
C GLN A 148 22.44 -23.85 -20.83
N PHE A 149 22.32 -23.35 -19.60
CA PHE A 149 23.09 -23.85 -18.44
C PHE A 149 22.53 -25.13 -17.83
N ARG A 150 21.28 -25.52 -18.17
CA ARG A 150 20.69 -26.79 -17.73
C ARG A 150 21.19 -28.02 -18.52
N ARG A 151 22.12 -27.84 -19.45
CA ARG A 151 22.68 -28.94 -20.26
C ARG A 151 23.53 -29.91 -19.41
N PRO A 152 23.55 -31.22 -19.73
CA PRO A 152 24.37 -32.19 -19.03
C PRO A 152 25.86 -31.82 -19.15
N GLY A 153 26.58 -31.77 -18.02
CA GLY A 153 28.03 -31.57 -18.00
C GLY A 153 28.52 -30.33 -17.24
N LEU A 154 27.64 -29.38 -16.88
CA LEU A 154 27.99 -28.23 -16.05
C LEU A 154 27.82 -28.54 -14.56
N SER A 155 28.69 -27.95 -13.72
CA SER A 155 28.57 -28.12 -12.27
C SER A 155 27.30 -27.43 -11.74
N ARG A 156 26.58 -28.10 -10.84
CA ARG A 156 25.33 -27.57 -10.25
C ARG A 156 25.53 -26.21 -9.56
N ALA A 157 26.68 -26.01 -8.92
CA ALA A 157 27.02 -24.75 -8.25
C ALA A 157 27.14 -23.59 -9.25
N LEU A 158 27.82 -23.80 -10.38
CA LEU A 158 27.95 -22.80 -11.44
C LEU A 158 26.58 -22.45 -12.05
N VAL A 159 25.74 -23.46 -12.32
CA VAL A 159 24.38 -23.22 -12.84
C VAL A 159 23.56 -22.34 -11.90
N ILE A 160 23.61 -22.60 -10.59
CA ILE A 160 22.90 -21.80 -9.59
C ILE A 160 23.42 -20.37 -9.55
N GLN A 161 24.74 -20.19 -9.59
CA GLN A 161 25.37 -18.88 -9.55
C GLN A 161 25.00 -18.03 -10.77
N GLU A 162 25.15 -18.56 -11.97
CA GLU A 162 24.84 -17.83 -13.22
C GLU A 162 23.34 -17.54 -13.36
N THR A 163 22.47 -18.47 -12.95
CA THR A 163 21.01 -18.25 -12.93
C THR A 163 20.64 -17.10 -12.00
N ARG A 164 21.23 -17.04 -10.80
CA ARG A 164 20.98 -15.94 -9.84
C ARG A 164 21.49 -14.61 -10.37
N LYS A 165 22.68 -14.60 -10.98
CA LYS A 165 23.26 -13.39 -11.55
C LYS A 165 22.40 -12.86 -12.70
N ALA A 166 22.07 -13.70 -13.67
CA ALA A 166 21.21 -13.33 -14.81
C ALA A 166 19.83 -12.83 -14.34
N GLY A 167 19.23 -13.48 -13.34
CA GLY A 167 17.97 -13.01 -12.75
C GLY A 167 18.10 -11.64 -12.06
N THR A 168 19.22 -11.39 -11.38
CA THR A 168 19.49 -10.10 -10.70
C THR A 168 19.71 -8.97 -11.72
N ASP A 169 20.50 -9.23 -12.75
CA ASP A 169 20.81 -8.27 -13.82
C ASP A 169 19.53 -7.91 -14.58
N ALA A 170 18.70 -8.90 -14.94
CA ALA A 170 17.42 -8.65 -15.59
C ALA A 170 16.42 -7.89 -14.71
N ALA A 171 16.34 -8.21 -13.41
CA ALA A 171 15.50 -7.46 -12.48
C ALA A 171 15.94 -5.99 -12.42
N LYS A 172 17.26 -5.72 -12.41
CA LYS A 172 17.80 -4.37 -12.44
C LYS A 172 17.41 -3.64 -13.74
N ASP A 173 17.61 -4.27 -14.88
CA ASP A 173 17.30 -3.68 -16.19
C ASP A 173 15.81 -3.36 -16.34
N ILE A 174 14.93 -4.23 -15.86
CA ILE A 174 13.48 -4.00 -15.87
C ILE A 174 13.11 -2.84 -14.93
N LEU A 175 13.74 -2.73 -13.76
CA LEU A 175 13.49 -1.61 -12.84
C LEU A 175 13.98 -0.28 -13.42
N ASP A 176 15.12 -0.27 -14.10
CA ASP A 176 15.64 0.95 -14.75
C ASP A 176 14.77 1.35 -15.95
N LEU A 177 14.27 0.38 -16.71
CA LEU A 177 13.27 0.61 -17.76
C LEU A 177 11.97 1.18 -17.17
N ALA A 178 11.48 0.63 -16.06
CA ALA A 178 10.25 1.10 -15.40
C ALA A 178 10.37 2.56 -14.96
N LYS A 179 11.55 3.01 -14.51
CA LYS A 179 11.83 4.43 -14.22
C LYS A 179 11.74 5.29 -15.48
N GLY A 180 12.41 4.87 -16.56
CA GLY A 180 12.40 5.59 -17.83
C GLY A 180 10.99 5.75 -18.41
N LEU A 181 10.11 4.77 -18.17
CA LEU A 181 8.72 4.75 -18.64
C LEU A 181 7.70 5.26 -17.60
N ARG A 182 8.15 5.81 -16.46
CA ARG A 182 7.32 6.34 -15.37
C ARG A 182 6.30 5.35 -14.80
N VAL A 183 6.64 4.06 -14.81
CA VAL A 183 5.85 2.99 -14.15
C VAL A 183 6.53 2.66 -12.82
N THR A 184 6.55 3.63 -11.92
CA THR A 184 7.39 3.60 -10.71
C THR A 184 6.62 3.37 -9.40
N CYS A 185 5.30 3.18 -9.45
CA CYS A 185 4.52 2.94 -8.23
C CYS A 185 5.04 1.72 -7.45
N GLY A 186 5.03 1.80 -6.13
CA GLY A 186 5.33 0.68 -5.23
C GLY A 186 4.28 0.57 -4.13
N LYS A 187 4.35 -0.49 -3.33
CA LYS A 187 3.38 -0.72 -2.25
C LYS A 187 4.02 -1.27 -0.97
N TRP A 188 3.63 -0.69 0.15
CA TRP A 188 3.76 -1.29 1.47
C TRP A 188 2.60 -2.25 1.70
N MET A 189 2.89 -3.45 2.23
CA MET A 189 1.89 -4.49 2.51
C MET A 189 1.78 -4.72 4.01
N LEU A 190 0.55 -4.62 4.53
CA LEU A 190 0.19 -4.87 5.91
C LEU A 190 -0.79 -6.05 5.98
N PHE A 191 -0.63 -6.88 7.00
CA PHE A 191 -1.48 -8.04 7.25
C PHE A 191 -2.08 -7.93 8.63
N CYS A 192 -3.40 -7.76 8.68
CA CYS A 192 -4.17 -7.60 9.90
C CYS A 192 -5.26 -8.66 9.98
N THR A 193 -5.73 -8.98 11.17
CA THR A 193 -6.80 -9.96 11.36
C THR A 193 -8.16 -9.43 10.90
N ALA A 194 -9.10 -10.32 10.60
CA ALA A 194 -10.48 -9.93 10.28
C ALA A 194 -11.19 -9.16 11.40
N PHE A 195 -10.71 -9.27 12.65
CA PHE A 195 -11.26 -8.54 13.80
C PHE A 195 -10.83 -7.08 13.82
N GLU A 196 -9.56 -6.80 13.52
CA GLU A 196 -9.00 -5.44 13.58
C GLU A 196 -9.03 -4.70 12.23
N VAL A 197 -9.37 -5.39 11.13
CA VAL A 197 -9.29 -4.83 9.76
C VAL A 197 -10.05 -3.52 9.59
N ASN A 198 -11.23 -3.38 10.20
CA ASN A 198 -12.02 -2.15 10.09
C ASN A 198 -11.31 -0.96 10.75
N GLU A 199 -10.68 -1.17 11.90
CA GLU A 199 -9.94 -0.15 12.64
C GLU A 199 -8.67 0.25 11.87
N VAL A 200 -7.86 -0.74 11.49
CA VAL A 200 -6.63 -0.53 10.71
C VAL A 200 -6.92 0.18 9.39
N TRP A 201 -7.96 -0.27 8.67
CA TRP A 201 -8.38 0.38 7.43
C TRP A 201 -8.88 1.81 7.66
N GLY A 202 -9.63 2.05 8.73
CA GLY A 202 -10.11 3.39 9.09
C GLY A 202 -8.96 4.38 9.27
N ILE A 203 -7.89 3.97 9.96
CA ILE A 203 -6.69 4.80 10.15
C ILE A 203 -6.00 5.07 8.80
N ILE A 204 -5.79 4.02 7.99
CA ILE A 204 -5.11 4.14 6.69
C ILE A 204 -5.91 5.00 5.72
N ALA A 205 -7.23 4.82 5.64
CA ALA A 205 -8.09 5.57 4.73
C ALA A 205 -8.09 7.06 5.08
N LYS A 206 -8.21 7.41 6.37
CA LYS A 206 -8.13 8.80 6.84
C LYS A 206 -6.78 9.42 6.53
N ALA A 207 -5.68 8.75 6.89
CA ALA A 207 -4.33 9.25 6.65
C ALA A 207 -4.01 9.38 5.13
N THR A 208 -4.51 8.47 4.30
CA THR A 208 -4.36 8.54 2.84
C THR A 208 -5.12 9.73 2.25
N ALA A 209 -6.39 9.90 2.63
CA ALA A 209 -7.21 11.02 2.18
C ALA A 209 -6.63 12.37 2.65
N ASN A 210 -6.01 12.42 3.83
CA ASN A 210 -5.36 13.60 4.41
C ASN A 210 -3.96 13.92 3.85
N ASN A 211 -3.50 13.25 2.78
CA ASN A 211 -2.16 13.44 2.22
C ASN A 211 -1.00 13.07 3.17
N GLU A 212 -1.25 12.24 4.18
CA GLU A 212 -0.21 11.83 5.13
C GLU A 212 0.52 10.57 4.66
N LEU A 213 -0.16 9.70 3.91
CA LEU A 213 0.43 8.51 3.31
C LEU A 213 0.80 8.75 1.84
N GLY A 214 0.85 7.70 1.03
CA GLY A 214 1.22 7.80 -0.37
C GLY A 214 0.03 8.17 -1.27
N ILE A 215 -0.02 7.58 -2.46
CA ILE A 215 -0.93 8.00 -3.54
C ILE A 215 -2.32 7.38 -3.46
N ALA A 216 -2.41 6.19 -2.87
CA ALA A 216 -3.65 5.43 -2.71
C ALA A 216 -3.44 4.30 -1.71
N ALA A 217 -4.53 3.70 -1.24
CA ALA A 217 -4.49 2.45 -0.51
C ALA A 217 -5.65 1.54 -0.94
N LYS A 218 -5.48 0.24 -0.69
CA LYS A 218 -6.54 -0.76 -0.88
C LYS A 218 -6.55 -1.77 0.24
N VAL A 219 -7.73 -2.33 0.52
CA VAL A 219 -7.91 -3.43 1.46
C VAL A 219 -8.73 -4.53 0.81
N ALA A 220 -8.35 -5.79 1.06
CA ALA A 220 -9.09 -6.95 0.58
C ALA A 220 -10.48 -7.00 1.24
N THR A 221 -11.51 -7.27 0.44
CA THR A 221 -12.87 -7.52 0.93
C THR A 221 -12.96 -8.83 1.70
N LYS A 222 -14.08 -9.08 2.36
CA LYS A 222 -14.36 -10.39 2.96
C LYS A 222 -14.50 -11.45 1.85
N PRO A 223 -13.66 -12.49 1.81
CA PRO A 223 -13.80 -13.58 0.84
C PRO A 223 -15.08 -14.39 1.09
N ASN A 224 -15.68 -14.93 0.04
CA ASN A 224 -16.91 -15.74 0.15
C ASN A 224 -16.62 -17.19 0.54
N ILE A 225 -15.48 -17.74 0.11
CA ILE A 225 -15.12 -19.16 0.26
C ILE A 225 -13.93 -19.35 1.22
N ASP A 226 -13.01 -18.39 1.27
CA ASP A 226 -11.75 -18.53 1.97
C ASP A 226 -11.86 -18.15 3.45
N GLN A 227 -11.35 -19.00 4.35
CA GLN A 227 -11.29 -18.76 5.79
C GLN A 227 -10.02 -18.01 6.22
N ARG A 228 -9.27 -17.41 5.28
CA ARG A 228 -8.11 -16.56 5.63
C ARG A 228 -8.44 -15.66 6.81
N THR A 229 -7.67 -15.82 7.87
CA THR A 229 -7.82 -15.08 9.12
C THR A 229 -7.27 -13.66 8.98
N GLU A 230 -6.35 -13.46 8.04
CA GLU A 230 -5.74 -12.17 7.74
C GLU A 230 -6.37 -11.49 6.51
N ARG A 231 -6.26 -10.16 6.48
CA ARG A 231 -6.67 -9.25 5.43
C ARG A 231 -5.45 -8.45 5.00
N LEU A 232 -5.19 -8.45 3.70
CA LEU A 232 -4.12 -7.67 3.09
C LEU A 232 -4.59 -6.22 2.89
N ILE A 233 -3.79 -5.29 3.38
CA ILE A 233 -3.89 -3.87 3.08
C ILE A 233 -2.62 -3.44 2.36
N CYS A 234 -2.77 -2.73 1.24
CA CYS A 234 -1.66 -2.14 0.52
C CYS A 234 -1.74 -0.62 0.58
N VAL A 235 -0.61 0.04 0.87
CA VAL A 235 -0.46 1.49 0.80
C VAL A 235 0.56 1.79 -0.30
N TYR A 236 0.12 2.52 -1.32
CA TYR A 236 0.91 2.77 -2.53
C TYR A 236 1.73 4.04 -2.42
N THR A 237 2.99 3.97 -2.84
CA THR A 237 3.89 5.12 -3.00
C THR A 237 3.99 5.50 -4.49
N ALA A 238 4.34 6.77 -4.74
CA ALA A 238 4.39 7.33 -6.08
C ALA A 238 5.53 6.73 -6.93
N ASP A 239 6.70 6.59 -6.32
CA ASP A 239 7.93 6.18 -6.98
C ASP A 239 8.78 5.32 -6.02
N PHE A 240 9.09 4.08 -6.41
CA PHE A 240 9.91 3.19 -5.59
C PHE A 240 11.39 3.58 -5.51
N SER A 241 11.84 4.44 -6.42
CA SER A 241 13.21 4.96 -6.47
C SER A 241 13.39 6.15 -5.54
N ASP A 242 12.31 6.87 -5.21
CA ASP A 242 12.30 7.88 -4.16
C ASP A 242 12.31 7.23 -2.78
N LYS A 243 13.53 6.96 -2.27
CA LYS A 243 13.71 6.38 -0.94
C LYS A 243 13.28 7.32 0.19
N GLY A 244 13.20 8.63 -0.07
CA GLY A 244 12.70 9.61 0.88
C GLY A 244 11.20 9.40 1.11
N ASP A 245 10.40 9.43 0.04
CA ASP A 245 8.95 9.23 0.13
C ASP A 245 8.61 7.81 0.64
N VAL A 246 9.30 6.78 0.14
CA VAL A 246 9.08 5.40 0.59
C VAL A 246 9.31 5.25 2.09
N THR A 247 10.38 5.83 2.62
CA THR A 247 10.70 5.81 4.06
C THR A 247 9.71 6.67 4.84
N ARG A 248 9.36 7.87 4.36
CA ARG A 248 8.36 8.77 4.98
C ARG A 248 7.03 8.05 5.19
N VAL A 249 6.54 7.33 4.19
CA VAL A 249 5.28 6.56 4.30
C VAL A 249 5.41 5.43 5.33
N ALA A 250 6.54 4.70 5.36
CA ALA A 250 6.76 3.66 6.36
C ALA A 250 6.83 4.20 7.79
N GLU A 251 7.51 5.33 7.98
CA GLU A 251 7.58 6.01 9.28
C GLU A 251 6.21 6.51 9.71
N ARG A 252 5.42 7.07 8.79
CA ARG A 252 4.05 7.48 9.11
C ARG A 252 3.18 6.29 9.51
N LEU A 253 3.29 5.15 8.82
CA LEU A 253 2.59 3.92 9.23
C LEU A 253 2.98 3.43 10.63
N ARG A 254 4.25 3.59 11.02
CA ARG A 254 4.73 3.29 12.39
C ARG A 254 4.17 4.28 13.41
N GLN A 255 4.20 5.57 13.12
CA GLN A 255 3.66 6.62 14.01
C GLN A 255 2.16 6.48 14.24
N LEU A 256 1.43 5.96 13.26
CA LEU A 256 0.01 5.62 13.36
C LEU A 256 -0.25 4.34 14.16
N GLY A 257 0.79 3.67 14.68
CA GLY A 257 0.67 2.45 15.50
C GLY A 257 0.34 1.18 14.72
N LEU A 258 0.42 1.22 13.39
CA LEU A 258 0.01 0.12 12.50
C LEU A 258 1.12 -0.92 12.27
N VAL A 259 2.35 -0.55 12.60
CA VAL A 259 3.54 -1.39 12.45
C VAL A 259 4.19 -1.51 13.83
N LYS A 260 3.87 -2.60 14.53
CA LYS A 260 4.46 -2.96 15.82
C LYS A 260 5.57 -4.00 15.57
N ASP A 261 5.33 -5.25 15.95
CA ASP A 261 6.34 -6.32 15.94
C ASP A 261 6.42 -7.09 14.62
N LYS A 262 5.47 -6.85 13.70
CA LYS A 262 5.45 -7.52 12.39
C LYS A 262 6.35 -6.77 11.38
N PRO A 263 7.11 -7.50 10.54
CA PRO A 263 7.87 -6.89 9.46
C PRO A 263 6.93 -6.21 8.46
N LEU A 264 7.34 -5.03 8.00
CA LEU A 264 6.66 -4.29 6.95
C LEU A 264 7.31 -4.64 5.60
N TYR A 265 6.51 -5.09 4.63
CA TYR A 265 7.00 -5.54 3.34
C TYR A 265 6.78 -4.48 2.26
N TYR A 266 7.83 -4.15 1.52
CA TYR A 266 7.73 -3.26 0.35
C TYR A 266 7.90 -4.05 -0.94
N LYS A 267 7.03 -3.80 -1.92
CA LYS A 267 7.15 -4.33 -3.28
C LYS A 267 7.18 -3.18 -4.30
N PRO A 268 8.29 -2.96 -5.02
CA PRO A 268 8.29 -2.07 -6.18
C PRO A 268 7.44 -2.70 -7.30
N GLY A 269 6.69 -1.89 -8.06
CA GLY A 269 5.92 -2.20 -9.28
C GLY A 269 5.55 -3.67 -9.54
N GLN A 270 4.27 -4.05 -9.41
CA GLN A 270 3.85 -5.44 -9.53
C GLN A 270 3.75 -6.00 -10.95
N SER A 271 3.96 -5.21 -12.00
CA SER A 271 3.90 -5.68 -13.40
C SER A 271 4.96 -6.76 -13.74
N ILE A 272 5.92 -7.03 -12.86
CA ILE A 272 6.97 -8.05 -13.05
C ILE A 272 6.57 -9.40 -12.43
N ALA A 273 5.55 -9.43 -11.56
CA ALA A 273 5.22 -10.62 -10.78
C ALA A 273 4.40 -11.71 -11.52
N PRO A 274 3.49 -11.40 -12.47
CA PRO A 274 2.83 -12.47 -13.23
C PRO A 274 3.81 -13.26 -14.09
N ILE A 275 4.97 -12.67 -14.42
CA ILE A 275 5.97 -13.28 -15.33
C ILE A 275 6.97 -14.16 -14.57
N CYS A 276 7.15 -13.97 -13.26
CA CYS A 276 7.95 -14.86 -12.41
C CYS A 276 7.16 -16.01 -11.75
N GLY A 277 5.84 -16.06 -11.93
CA GLY A 277 4.94 -16.99 -11.23
C GLY A 277 4.88 -18.43 -11.74
N SER A 278 5.50 -18.75 -12.87
CA SER A 278 5.37 -20.07 -13.55
C SER A 278 6.54 -21.03 -13.28
N PHE A 279 7.18 -20.96 -12.11
CA PHE A 279 8.24 -21.90 -11.71
C PHE A 279 8.04 -22.42 -10.30
N HIS A 280 6.85 -22.94 -9.99
CA HIS A 280 6.67 -23.89 -8.88
C HIS A 280 5.62 -24.93 -9.28
N SER A 281 6.15 -26.05 -9.79
CA SER A 281 5.74 -27.46 -9.65
C SER A 281 6.10 -28.25 -10.91
#